data_AF-A0A2G5DAQ6-F1
#
_entry.id   AF-A0A2G5DAQ6-F1
#
_cell.length_a   1.000
_cell.length_b   1.000
_cell.length_c   1.000
_cell.angle_alpha   90.00
_cell.angle_beta   90.00
_cell.angle_gamma   90.00
#
_symmetry.space_group_name_H-M   'P 1'
#
loop_
_entity.id
_entity.type
_entity.pdbx_description
1 polymer ?
#
loop_
_entity_poly.entity_id
_entity_poly.type
_entity_poly.pdbx_seq_one_letter_code
_entity_poly.pdbx_strand_id
1 'polypeptide(L)'
;MNHVLLSLEKKYMAELEVEASENVIEACKRTESVRRCVFTSSLLACVWHDIAVHDLPPVVDHNYWSEESVCRDKKLWYALGKTMAERAAWRMAEDSDFKLATICPGFLTGPDFFHRNSTSSIAYLKAGHEMYAKGILATTDVNKVAEAHVCVYEALRNTACGRYICFDHVILTEGEALELARQMGMPQQRISGNSPTDSYAQFKLCNRKLLRLMSRQSRCS
;
A
#
# COMPACT_ATOMS: atom_id res chain seq x y z
N MET A 1 -30.56 10.84 -1.13
CA MET A 1 -29.81 11.80 -0.29
C MET A 1 -28.60 11.17 0.43
N ASN A 2 -28.72 9.97 1.04
CA ASN A 2 -27.65 9.36 1.83
C ASN A 2 -26.39 8.92 1.04
N HIS A 3 -26.51 8.47 -0.21
CA HIS A 3 -25.34 8.02 -0.99
C HIS A 3 -24.40 9.15 -1.43
N VAL A 4 -24.93 10.37 -1.64
CA VAL A 4 -24.14 11.53 -2.06
C VAL A 4 -23.35 12.08 -0.87
N LEU A 5 -23.97 12.20 0.31
CA LEU A 5 -23.29 12.60 1.54
C LEU A 5 -22.13 11.66 1.89
N LEU A 6 -22.39 10.34 1.90
CA LEU A 6 -21.36 9.32 2.16
C LEU A 6 -20.22 9.33 1.13
N SER A 7 -20.47 9.80 -0.10
CA SER A 7 -19.43 9.95 -1.12
C SER A 7 -18.59 11.21 -0.91
N LEU A 8 -19.22 12.30 -0.45
CA LEU A 8 -18.55 13.55 -0.11
C LEU A 8 -17.69 13.40 1.14
N GLU A 9 -18.21 12.75 2.18
CA GLU A 9 -17.44 12.43 3.39
C GLU A 9 -16.19 11.62 3.06
N LYS A 10 -16.29 10.65 2.15
CA LYS A 10 -15.15 9.81 1.79
C LYS A 10 -14.14 10.52 0.87
N LYS A 11 -14.59 11.45 0.03
CA LYS A 11 -13.70 12.32 -0.73
C LYS A 11 -12.93 13.26 0.22
N TYR A 12 -13.63 13.83 1.20
CA TYR A 12 -13.04 14.68 2.22
C TYR A 12 -11.96 13.94 3.04
N MET A 13 -12.15 12.65 3.34
CA MET A 13 -11.10 11.84 4.00
C MET A 13 -9.79 11.78 3.19
N ALA A 14 -9.85 11.76 1.85
CA ALA A 14 -8.64 11.74 1.03
C ALA A 14 -7.89 13.08 1.09
N GLU A 15 -8.62 14.20 1.15
CA GLU A 15 -8.05 15.55 1.33
C GLU A 15 -7.44 15.71 2.73
N LEU A 16 -8.09 15.17 3.77
CA LEU A 16 -7.53 15.14 5.14
C LEU A 16 -6.21 14.36 5.23
N GLU A 17 -6.09 13.23 4.53
CA GLU A 17 -4.84 12.45 4.50
C GLU A 17 -3.69 13.22 3.80
N VAL A 18 -4.01 14.07 2.82
CA VAL A 18 -3.03 14.99 2.20
C VAL A 18 -2.56 16.02 3.21
N GLU A 19 -3.48 16.74 3.84
CA GLU A 19 -3.14 17.78 4.81
C GLU A 19 -2.34 17.20 5.99
N ALA A 20 -2.73 16.04 6.50
CA ALA A 20 -1.98 15.35 7.54
C ALA A 20 -0.55 15.01 7.10
N SER A 21 -0.38 14.54 5.86
CA SER A 21 0.94 14.21 5.32
C SER A 21 1.81 15.45 5.16
N GLU A 22 1.26 16.54 4.61
CA GLU A 22 1.97 17.80 4.41
C GLU A 22 2.41 18.39 5.76
N ASN A 23 1.52 18.41 6.74
CA ASN A 23 1.80 18.91 8.09
C ASN A 23 2.93 18.11 8.78
N VAL A 24 2.93 16.79 8.67
CA VAL A 24 3.97 15.94 9.27
C VAL A 24 5.33 16.17 8.61
N ILE A 25 5.37 16.19 7.28
CA ILE A 25 6.64 16.41 6.55
C ILE A 25 7.17 17.82 6.79
N GLU A 26 6.31 18.84 6.81
CA GLU A 26 6.69 20.21 7.13
C GLU A 26 7.25 20.33 8.56
N ALA A 27 6.59 19.70 9.55
CA ALA A 27 7.07 19.68 10.93
C ALA A 27 8.45 19.02 11.04
N CYS A 28 8.66 17.91 10.32
CA CYS A 28 9.96 17.24 10.25
C CYS A 28 11.04 18.16 9.63
N LYS A 29 10.73 18.85 8.53
CA LYS A 29 11.68 19.77 7.88
C LYS A 29 12.05 20.98 8.73
N ARG A 30 11.08 21.53 9.46
CA ARG A 30 11.30 22.68 10.38
C ARG A 30 12.11 22.32 11.62
N THR A 31 12.21 21.04 11.95
CA THR A 31 12.91 20.58 13.16
C THR A 31 14.36 20.23 12.84
N GLU A 32 15.31 21.05 13.28
CA GLU A 32 16.74 20.87 12.94
C GLU A 32 17.33 19.51 13.35
N SER A 33 16.83 18.86 14.40
CA SER A 33 17.33 17.53 14.78
C SER A 33 16.78 16.40 13.89
N VAL A 34 15.75 16.66 13.09
CA VAL A 34 15.09 15.67 12.24
C VAL A 34 15.61 15.81 10.80
N ARG A 35 16.36 14.80 10.35
CA ARG A 35 16.98 14.79 9.02
C ARG A 35 16.40 13.75 8.06
N ARG A 36 15.65 12.79 8.59
CA ARG A 36 15.22 11.57 7.89
C ARG A 36 13.84 11.15 8.35
N CYS A 37 13.00 10.72 7.44
CA CYS A 37 11.68 10.16 7.74
C CYS A 37 11.38 8.95 6.86
N VAL A 38 10.74 7.94 7.45
CA VAL A 38 10.13 6.84 6.72
C VAL A 38 8.62 6.99 6.85
N PHE A 39 7.96 7.20 5.72
CA PHE A 39 6.51 7.43 5.64
C PHE A 39 5.79 6.13 5.28
N THR A 40 4.78 5.76 6.06
CA THR A 40 3.96 4.57 5.80
C THR A 40 2.87 4.90 4.78
N SER A 41 3.07 4.44 3.55
CA SER A 41 2.07 4.48 2.46
C SER A 41 1.27 3.16 2.46
N SER A 42 0.92 2.66 1.28
CA SER A 42 0.19 1.40 1.08
C SER A 42 0.48 0.86 -0.32
N LEU A 43 0.41 -0.46 -0.49
CA LEU A 43 0.38 -1.10 -1.80
C LEU A 43 -0.73 -0.53 -2.69
N LEU A 44 -1.83 -0.05 -2.11
CA LEU A 44 -2.91 0.62 -2.85
C LEU A 44 -2.47 1.93 -3.55
N ALA A 45 -1.33 2.52 -3.16
CA ALA A 45 -0.74 3.66 -3.88
C ALA A 45 0.09 3.22 -5.10
N CYS A 46 0.16 1.91 -5.40
CA CYS A 46 0.97 1.35 -6.48
C CYS A 46 0.18 0.57 -7.55
N VAL A 47 -1.03 0.08 -7.26
CA VAL A 47 -1.66 -1.01 -8.04
C VAL A 47 -2.89 -0.62 -8.88
N TRP A 48 -3.37 0.61 -8.79
CA TRP A 48 -4.59 1.06 -9.50
C TRP A 48 -4.24 1.89 -10.72
N HIS A 49 -4.11 1.26 -11.87
CA HIS A 49 -3.73 1.91 -13.12
C HIS A 49 -4.55 1.34 -14.28
N ASP A 50 -4.82 2.17 -15.29
CA ASP A 50 -5.56 1.76 -16.49
C ASP A 50 -4.56 1.31 -17.56
N ILE A 51 -3.99 0.12 -17.35
CA ILE A 51 -2.98 -0.40 -18.29
C ILE A 51 -3.70 -1.12 -19.43
N ALA A 52 -3.63 -0.52 -20.63
CA ALA A 52 -3.76 -1.26 -21.87
C ALA A 52 -2.52 -2.17 -21.99
N VAL A 53 -2.70 -3.48 -21.78
CA VAL A 53 -1.57 -4.40 -21.62
C VAL A 53 -0.95 -4.73 -22.99
N HIS A 54 0.28 -4.28 -23.22
CA HIS A 54 1.08 -4.68 -24.37
C HIS A 54 2.04 -5.86 -24.07
N ASP A 55 2.44 -6.06 -22.81
CA ASP A 55 3.31 -7.16 -22.33
C ASP A 55 2.64 -7.92 -21.18
N LEU A 56 2.56 -9.25 -21.25
CA LEU A 56 1.85 -10.11 -20.29
C LEU A 56 2.76 -11.13 -19.58
N PRO A 57 2.73 -11.27 -18.23
CA PRO A 57 2.12 -10.37 -17.25
C PRO A 57 3.08 -9.22 -16.87
N PRO A 58 2.61 -7.96 -16.80
CA PRO A 58 3.45 -6.84 -16.39
C PRO A 58 3.85 -6.94 -14.90
N VAL A 59 5.05 -6.45 -14.58
CA VAL A 59 5.59 -6.44 -13.21
C VAL A 59 5.25 -5.13 -12.54
N VAL A 60 4.52 -5.21 -11.42
CA VAL A 60 4.22 -4.05 -10.57
C VAL A 60 5.27 -3.98 -9.47
N ASP A 61 6.08 -2.92 -9.52
CA ASP A 61 7.12 -2.66 -8.53
C ASP A 61 6.99 -1.25 -7.91
N HIS A 62 7.96 -0.89 -7.08
CA HIS A 62 8.01 0.40 -6.37
C HIS A 62 7.97 1.66 -7.25
N ASN A 63 8.16 1.56 -8.57
CA ASN A 63 8.06 2.71 -9.48
C ASN A 63 6.61 3.01 -9.91
N TYR A 64 5.69 2.05 -9.72
CA TYR A 64 4.30 2.22 -10.12
C TYR A 64 3.53 3.08 -9.15
N TRP A 65 2.76 4.03 -9.69
CA TRP A 65 1.84 4.85 -8.94
C TRP A 65 0.42 4.52 -9.36
N SER A 66 -0.47 4.42 -8.37
CA SER A 66 -1.89 4.42 -8.65
C SER A 66 -2.31 5.75 -9.30
N GLU A 67 -3.19 5.65 -10.27
CA GLU A 67 -3.84 6.74 -10.94
C GLU A 67 -5.05 7.20 -10.12
N GLU A 68 -5.05 8.48 -9.79
CA GLU A 68 -6.11 9.03 -8.97
C GLU A 68 -7.48 9.05 -9.71
N SER A 69 -7.48 9.16 -11.05
CA SER A 69 -8.68 9.03 -11.90
C SER A 69 -9.33 7.67 -11.72
N VAL A 70 -8.57 6.58 -11.90
CA VAL A 70 -9.02 5.20 -11.68
C VAL A 70 -9.58 5.01 -10.28
N CYS A 71 -8.90 5.56 -9.27
CA CYS A 71 -9.38 5.49 -7.88
C CYS A 71 -10.70 6.24 -7.68
N ARG A 72 -10.90 7.42 -8.30
CA ARG A 72 -12.16 8.19 -8.22
C ARG A 72 -13.30 7.47 -8.94
N ASP A 73 -13.06 6.96 -10.14
CA ASP A 73 -14.07 6.31 -10.98
C ASP A 73 -14.60 5.03 -10.32
N LYS A 74 -13.68 4.21 -9.76
CA LYS A 74 -14.02 3.01 -8.98
C LYS A 74 -14.46 3.33 -7.54
N LYS A 75 -14.48 4.61 -7.15
CA LYS A 75 -14.81 5.10 -5.79
C LYS A 75 -13.92 4.48 -4.71
N LEU A 76 -12.66 4.16 -5.02
CA LEU A 76 -11.66 3.59 -4.12
C LEU A 76 -11.03 4.68 -3.24
N TRP A 77 -11.85 5.34 -2.43
CA TRP A 77 -11.46 6.53 -1.67
C TRP A 77 -10.26 6.31 -0.73
N TYR A 78 -10.12 5.10 -0.18
CA TYR A 78 -8.96 4.77 0.67
C TYR A 78 -7.66 4.66 -0.15
N ALA A 79 -7.71 4.02 -1.33
CA ALA A 79 -6.59 3.97 -2.25
C ALA A 79 -6.23 5.38 -2.77
N LEU A 80 -7.24 6.20 -3.08
CA LEU A 80 -7.07 7.59 -3.47
C LEU A 80 -6.34 8.39 -2.38
N GLY A 81 -6.83 8.31 -1.13
CA GLY A 81 -6.21 8.98 0.02
C GLY A 81 -4.75 8.60 0.21
N LYS A 82 -4.44 7.29 0.20
CA LYS A 82 -3.04 6.82 0.33
C LYS A 82 -2.15 7.28 -0.83
N THR A 83 -2.68 7.30 -2.06
CA THR A 83 -1.95 7.79 -3.23
C THR A 83 -1.66 9.29 -3.13
N MET A 84 -2.67 10.09 -2.81
CA MET A 84 -2.54 11.55 -2.71
C MET A 84 -1.64 11.96 -1.55
N ALA A 85 -1.78 11.31 -0.39
CA ALA A 85 -0.95 11.49 0.79
C ALA A 85 0.53 11.21 0.50
N GLU A 86 0.84 10.08 -0.13
CA GLU A 86 2.22 9.74 -0.47
C GLU A 86 2.81 10.74 -1.49
N ARG A 87 2.04 11.14 -2.51
CA ARG A 87 2.48 12.17 -3.47
C ARG A 87 2.75 13.51 -2.78
N ALA A 88 1.89 13.90 -1.84
CA ALA A 88 2.06 15.13 -1.08
C ALA A 88 3.32 15.09 -0.21
N ALA A 89 3.56 13.97 0.47
CA ALA A 89 4.77 13.79 1.27
C ALA A 89 6.05 13.94 0.42
N TRP A 90 6.07 13.36 -0.79
CA TRP A 90 7.19 13.51 -1.72
C TRP A 90 7.37 14.95 -2.20
N ARG A 91 6.30 15.62 -2.65
CA ARG A 91 6.35 17.06 -3.03
C ARG A 91 6.89 17.93 -1.90
N MET A 92 6.46 17.67 -0.67
CA MET A 92 6.94 18.43 0.49
C MET A 92 8.41 18.18 0.81
N ALA A 93 8.93 16.99 0.48
CA ALA A 93 10.33 16.64 0.69
C ALA A 93 11.26 17.12 -0.46
N GLU A 94 10.71 17.49 -1.62
CA GLU A 94 11.48 18.03 -2.75
C GLU A 94 12.32 19.25 -2.34
N ASP A 95 13.47 19.39 -3.00
CA ASP A 95 14.41 20.51 -2.85
C ASP A 95 14.88 20.80 -1.41
N SER A 96 14.95 19.76 -0.57
CA SER A 96 15.46 19.86 0.80
C SER A 96 16.48 18.78 1.12
N ASP A 97 17.38 19.06 2.07
CA ASP A 97 18.35 18.07 2.59
C ASP A 97 17.68 16.98 3.47
N PHE A 98 16.36 17.05 3.63
CA PHE A 98 15.57 16.11 4.38
C PHE A 98 15.33 14.83 3.56
N LYS A 99 15.79 13.68 4.06
CA LYS A 99 15.65 12.41 3.34
C LYS A 99 14.33 11.74 3.67
N LEU A 100 13.51 11.53 2.65
CA LEU A 100 12.29 10.74 2.73
C LEU A 100 12.48 9.37 2.07
N ALA A 101 11.89 8.34 2.67
CA ALA A 101 11.56 7.10 1.99
C ALA A 101 10.13 6.69 2.35
N THR A 102 9.48 5.93 1.47
CA THR A 102 8.14 5.41 1.73
C THR A 102 8.11 3.89 1.72
N ILE A 103 7.30 3.31 2.60
CA ILE A 103 7.03 1.88 2.62
C ILE A 103 5.57 1.68 2.26
N CYS A 104 5.31 0.85 1.25
CA CYS A 104 4.02 0.51 0.69
C CYS A 104 3.68 -0.94 1.09
N PRO A 105 3.18 -1.18 2.32
CA PRO A 105 2.80 -2.51 2.76
C PRO A 105 1.55 -3.01 2.04
N GLY A 106 1.47 -4.33 1.86
CA GLY A 106 0.23 -5.02 1.50
C GLY A 106 -0.81 -4.94 2.62
N PHE A 107 -1.82 -5.79 2.54
CA PHE A 107 -2.84 -5.91 3.57
C PHE A 107 -2.19 -6.39 4.87
N LEU A 108 -2.28 -5.58 5.93
CA LEU A 108 -1.62 -5.91 7.19
C LEU A 108 -2.26 -7.13 7.83
N THR A 109 -1.43 -8.05 8.29
CA THR A 109 -1.79 -9.26 9.03
C THR A 109 -0.99 -9.32 10.33
N GLY A 110 -1.42 -10.14 11.29
CA GLY A 110 -0.67 -10.36 12.53
C GLY A 110 -1.54 -10.88 13.69
N PRO A 111 -0.93 -11.41 14.76
CA PRO A 111 -1.61 -12.15 15.82
C PRO A 111 -2.83 -11.44 16.43
N ASP A 112 -2.77 -10.12 16.58
CA ASP A 112 -3.83 -9.29 17.19
C ASP A 112 -4.71 -8.52 16.17
N PHE A 113 -4.39 -8.61 14.88
CA PHE A 113 -5.04 -7.78 13.85
C PHE A 113 -6.32 -8.42 13.30
N PHE A 114 -6.35 -9.75 13.23
CA PHE A 114 -7.41 -10.52 12.55
C PHE A 114 -8.79 -10.45 13.21
N HIS A 115 -8.94 -9.83 14.38
CA HIS A 115 -10.23 -9.71 15.05
C HIS A 115 -10.81 -8.29 15.05
N ARG A 116 -10.10 -7.32 14.45
CA ARG A 116 -10.45 -5.90 14.63
C ARG A 116 -11.28 -5.26 13.53
N ASN A 117 -11.55 -5.95 12.41
CA ASN A 117 -12.43 -5.51 11.29
C ASN A 117 -12.53 -3.98 11.14
N SER A 118 -11.38 -3.32 11.14
CA SER A 118 -11.35 -1.87 11.27
C SER A 118 -11.93 -1.24 10.01
N THR A 119 -12.46 -0.03 10.13
CA THR A 119 -12.92 0.75 8.97
C THR A 119 -11.86 0.79 7.86
N SER A 120 -10.58 0.90 8.23
CA SER A 120 -9.45 0.89 7.29
C SER A 120 -9.25 -0.46 6.60
N SER A 121 -9.41 -1.57 7.32
CA SER A 121 -9.27 -2.93 6.74
C SER A 121 -10.39 -3.22 5.74
N ILE A 122 -11.63 -2.87 6.10
CA ILE A 122 -12.79 -3.00 5.20
C ILE A 122 -12.63 -2.09 3.98
N ALA A 123 -12.11 -0.88 4.16
CA ALA A 123 -11.88 0.07 3.08
C ALA A 123 -10.75 -0.38 2.14
N TYR A 124 -9.68 -0.98 2.68
CA TYR A 124 -8.61 -1.60 1.89
C TYR A 124 -9.17 -2.72 1.01
N LEU A 125 -9.93 -3.65 1.59
CA LEU A 125 -10.50 -4.80 0.90
C LEU A 125 -11.75 -4.47 0.08
N LYS A 126 -12.08 -3.19 -0.13
CA LYS A 126 -13.23 -2.78 -0.93
C LYS A 126 -13.21 -3.37 -2.34
N ALA A 127 -12.02 -3.47 -2.94
CA ALA A 127 -11.80 -4.10 -4.24
C ALA A 127 -10.95 -5.38 -4.13
N GLY A 128 -11.08 -6.10 -3.00
CA GLY A 128 -10.33 -7.32 -2.73
C GLY A 128 -10.49 -8.37 -3.83
N HIS A 129 -11.70 -8.58 -4.34
CA HIS A 129 -11.97 -9.49 -5.47
C HIS A 129 -11.22 -9.11 -6.75
N GLU A 130 -11.21 -7.82 -7.12
CA GLU A 130 -10.46 -7.36 -8.30
C GLU A 130 -8.95 -7.51 -8.09
N MET A 131 -8.45 -7.20 -6.89
CA MET A 131 -7.03 -7.38 -6.56
C MET A 131 -6.62 -8.85 -6.60
N TYR A 132 -7.47 -9.74 -6.11
CA TYR A 132 -7.27 -11.18 -6.16
C TYR A 132 -7.24 -11.69 -7.61
N ALA A 133 -8.26 -11.34 -8.41
CA ALA A 133 -8.34 -11.73 -9.82
C ALA A 133 -7.14 -11.23 -10.66
N LYS A 134 -6.54 -10.10 -10.27
CA LYS A 134 -5.35 -9.52 -10.91
C LYS A 134 -4.02 -10.08 -10.38
N GLY A 135 -4.01 -10.88 -9.30
CA GLY A 135 -2.78 -11.37 -8.67
C GLY A 135 -1.98 -10.30 -7.92
N ILE A 136 -2.66 -9.25 -7.44
CA ILE A 136 -2.06 -8.11 -6.72
C ILE A 136 -2.58 -7.96 -5.29
N LEU A 137 -3.42 -8.90 -4.83
CA LEU A 137 -3.80 -8.97 -3.42
C LEU A 137 -2.67 -9.62 -2.62
N ALA A 138 -1.92 -8.83 -1.88
CA ALA A 138 -0.83 -9.30 -1.03
C ALA A 138 -1.03 -8.92 0.43
N THR A 139 -0.51 -9.76 1.33
CA THR A 139 -0.51 -9.55 2.78
C THR A 139 0.88 -9.18 3.27
N THR A 140 0.94 -8.62 4.48
CA THR A 140 2.20 -8.34 5.16
C THR A 140 2.02 -8.43 6.66
N ASP A 141 2.81 -9.28 7.31
CA ASP A 141 2.86 -9.35 8.76
C ASP A 141 3.33 -8.00 9.33
N VAL A 142 2.63 -7.51 10.35
CA VAL A 142 2.90 -6.22 10.98
C VAL A 142 4.34 -6.13 11.52
N ASN A 143 4.93 -7.23 12.00
CA ASN A 143 6.30 -7.25 12.48
C ASN A 143 7.29 -7.07 11.33
N LYS A 144 6.99 -7.65 10.16
CA LYS A 144 7.80 -7.46 8.95
C LYS A 144 7.75 -6.02 8.46
N VAL A 145 6.60 -5.35 8.59
CA VAL A 145 6.49 -3.92 8.28
C VAL A 145 7.33 -3.10 9.26
N ALA A 146 7.28 -3.40 10.55
CA ALA A 146 8.09 -2.72 11.56
C ALA A 146 9.61 -2.91 11.29
N GLU A 147 10.04 -4.14 11.01
CA GLU A 147 11.41 -4.45 10.60
C GLU A 147 11.82 -3.64 9.37
N ALA A 148 10.97 -3.62 8.33
CA ALA A 148 11.23 -2.85 7.12
C ALA A 148 11.40 -1.35 7.40
N HIS A 149 10.59 -0.77 8.30
CA HIS A 149 10.73 0.65 8.69
C HIS A 149 12.08 0.94 9.34
N VAL A 150 12.51 0.09 10.28
CA VAL A 150 13.83 0.22 10.93
C VAL A 150 14.94 0.10 9.89
N CYS A 151 14.92 -0.95 9.07
CA CYS A 151 15.95 -1.19 8.07
C CYS A 151 16.07 -0.04 7.07
N VAL A 152 14.94 0.44 6.55
CA VAL A 152 14.92 1.57 5.60
C VAL A 152 15.41 2.85 6.28
N TYR A 153 14.98 3.12 7.52
CA TYR A 153 15.38 4.33 8.26
C TYR A 153 16.90 4.39 8.52
N GLU A 154 17.49 3.26 8.90
CA GLU A 154 18.94 3.16 9.08
C GLU A 154 19.69 3.33 7.76
N ALA A 155 19.21 2.67 6.70
CA ALA A 155 19.81 2.73 5.38
C ALA A 155 19.63 4.10 4.68
N LEU A 156 18.65 4.94 5.08
CA LEU A 156 18.48 6.32 4.59
C LEU A 156 19.73 7.18 4.78
N ARG A 157 20.63 6.81 5.71
CA ARG A 157 21.91 7.50 5.85
C ARG A 157 22.71 7.49 4.55
N ASN A 158 22.73 6.36 3.84
CA ASN A 158 23.70 6.11 2.78
C ASN A 158 23.07 5.56 1.48
N THR A 159 22.20 4.56 1.57
CA THR A 159 21.85 3.70 0.43
C THR A 159 20.35 3.62 0.13
N ALA A 160 19.49 3.88 1.12
CA ALA A 160 18.04 3.86 0.90
C ALA A 160 17.55 5.17 0.31
N CYS A 161 16.70 5.08 -0.70
CA CYS A 161 15.96 6.21 -1.26
C CYS A 161 14.66 5.74 -1.91
N GLY A 162 13.74 6.68 -2.13
CA GLY A 162 12.50 6.40 -2.86
C GLY A 162 11.55 5.48 -2.11
N ARG A 163 10.79 4.70 -2.89
CA ARG A 163 9.67 3.88 -2.42
C ARG A 163 10.06 2.41 -2.29
N TYR A 164 9.38 1.69 -1.40
CA TYR A 164 9.58 0.26 -1.14
C TYR A 164 8.23 -0.45 -1.00
N ILE A 165 7.93 -1.42 -1.86
CA ILE A 165 6.80 -2.33 -1.64
C ILE A 165 7.19 -3.36 -0.57
N CYS A 166 6.31 -3.58 0.40
CA CYS A 166 6.49 -4.55 1.47
C CYS A 166 5.35 -5.58 1.44
N PHE A 167 5.68 -6.85 1.24
CA PHE A 167 4.77 -7.98 1.39
C PHE A 167 5.54 -9.26 1.68
N ASP A 168 4.87 -10.26 2.22
CA ASP A 168 5.41 -11.62 2.42
C ASP A 168 4.67 -12.66 1.59
N HIS A 169 3.38 -12.45 1.31
CA HIS A 169 2.55 -13.43 0.64
C HIS A 169 1.58 -12.76 -0.33
N VAL A 170 1.41 -13.36 -1.51
CA VAL A 170 0.41 -12.95 -2.51
C VAL A 170 -0.68 -14.00 -2.49
N ILE A 171 -1.92 -13.57 -2.32
CA ILE A 171 -3.11 -14.42 -2.30
C ILE A 171 -3.40 -14.84 -3.74
N LEU A 172 -3.19 -16.12 -4.05
CA LEU A 172 -3.31 -16.65 -5.41
C LEU A 172 -4.31 -17.80 -5.53
N THR A 173 -4.65 -18.43 -4.41
CA THR A 173 -5.60 -19.54 -4.38
C THR A 173 -6.94 -19.12 -3.78
N GLU A 174 -8.00 -19.82 -4.17
CA GLU A 174 -9.33 -19.60 -3.60
C GLU A 174 -9.33 -19.89 -2.09
N GLY A 175 -8.62 -20.93 -1.65
CA GLY A 175 -8.49 -21.26 -0.22
C GLY A 175 -7.90 -20.12 0.61
N GLU A 176 -6.83 -19.49 0.13
CA GLU A 176 -6.21 -18.33 0.79
C GLU A 176 -7.16 -17.12 0.81
N ALA A 177 -7.88 -16.86 -0.29
CA ALA A 177 -8.85 -15.76 -0.37
C ALA A 177 -10.04 -15.96 0.58
N LEU A 178 -10.53 -17.20 0.72
CA LEU A 178 -11.59 -17.58 1.65
C LEU A 178 -11.13 -17.46 3.11
N GLU A 179 -9.90 -17.87 3.41
CA GLU A 179 -9.34 -17.75 4.75
C GLU A 179 -9.19 -16.28 5.14
N LEU A 180 -8.69 -15.43 4.24
CA LEU A 180 -8.62 -13.99 4.47
C LEU A 180 -10.00 -13.38 4.73
N ALA A 181 -11.02 -13.76 3.93
CA ALA A 181 -12.38 -13.27 4.12
C ALA A 181 -12.96 -13.70 5.49
N ARG A 182 -12.71 -14.96 5.88
CA ARG A 182 -13.12 -15.53 7.17
C ARG A 182 -12.47 -14.78 8.33
N GLN A 183 -11.15 -14.57 8.27
CA GLN A 183 -10.42 -13.83 9.29
C GLN A 183 -10.98 -12.40 9.42
N MET A 184 -11.26 -11.74 8.30
CA MET A 184 -11.82 -10.39 8.29
C MET A 184 -13.32 -10.31 8.57
N GLY A 185 -13.99 -11.41 8.90
CA GLY A 185 -15.44 -11.46 9.10
C GLY A 185 -16.24 -10.85 7.93
N MET A 186 -15.74 -10.96 6.70
CA MET A 186 -16.36 -10.40 5.50
C MET A 186 -17.06 -11.50 4.69
N PRO A 187 -18.15 -11.18 3.97
CA PRO A 187 -18.73 -12.11 3.01
C PRO A 187 -17.68 -12.56 1.99
N GLN A 188 -17.59 -13.87 1.72
CA GLN A 188 -16.59 -14.47 0.84
C GLN A 188 -16.57 -13.81 -0.54
N GLN A 189 -17.74 -13.47 -1.07
CA GLN A 189 -17.97 -12.80 -2.36
C GLN A 189 -17.24 -11.44 -2.50
N ARG A 190 -16.77 -10.85 -1.39
CA ARG A 190 -16.00 -9.61 -1.38
C ARG A 190 -14.53 -9.81 -1.79
N ILE A 191 -14.02 -11.02 -1.66
CA ILE A 191 -12.62 -11.39 -1.98
C ILE A 191 -12.58 -12.51 -3.01
N SER A 192 -13.37 -13.57 -2.84
CA SER A 192 -13.50 -14.69 -3.78
C SER A 192 -14.92 -14.80 -4.31
N GLY A 193 -15.07 -14.97 -5.63
CA GLY A 193 -16.37 -15.22 -6.24
C GLY A 193 -16.19 -15.71 -7.68
N ASN A 194 -16.80 -16.87 -7.98
CA ASN A 194 -16.85 -17.60 -9.26
C ASN A 194 -15.99 -16.99 -10.39
N SER A 195 -14.67 -17.00 -10.23
CA SER A 195 -13.75 -16.85 -11.34
C SER A 195 -13.41 -18.26 -11.83
N PRO A 196 -13.37 -18.50 -13.14
CA PRO A 196 -13.06 -19.81 -13.69
C PRO A 196 -11.73 -20.29 -13.12
N THR A 197 -11.69 -21.58 -12.80
CA THR A 197 -10.68 -22.33 -12.05
C THR A 197 -9.23 -22.27 -12.58
N ASP A 198 -8.88 -21.36 -13.49
CA ASP A 198 -7.55 -21.26 -14.11
C ASP A 198 -7.22 -19.83 -14.63
N SER A 199 -7.62 -18.77 -13.91
CA SER A 199 -7.19 -17.40 -14.26
C SER A 199 -5.74 -17.17 -13.81
N TYR A 200 -4.77 -17.36 -14.71
CA TYR A 200 -3.38 -16.95 -14.50
C TYR A 200 -3.31 -15.49 -13.99
N ALA A 201 -2.50 -15.26 -12.95
CA ALA A 201 -2.28 -13.93 -12.37
C ALA A 201 -1.93 -12.91 -13.47
N GLN A 202 -2.76 -11.88 -13.63
CA GLN A 202 -2.60 -10.87 -14.68
C GLN A 202 -1.36 -10.00 -14.46
N PHE A 203 -0.92 -9.85 -13.21
CA PHE A 203 0.23 -9.04 -12.83
C PHE A 203 1.16 -9.82 -11.90
N LYS A 204 2.42 -9.38 -11.83
CA LYS A 204 3.39 -9.89 -10.85
C LYS A 204 3.87 -8.78 -9.94
N LEU A 205 3.57 -8.88 -8.64
CA LEU A 205 4.11 -7.96 -7.64
C LEU A 205 5.61 -8.20 -7.39
N CYS A 206 6.36 -7.12 -7.18
CA CYS A 206 7.80 -7.16 -6.93
C CYS A 206 8.21 -6.26 -5.76
N ASN A 207 8.71 -6.89 -4.68
CA ASN A 207 9.32 -6.23 -3.52
C ASN A 207 10.86 -6.41 -3.47
N ARG A 208 11.49 -6.78 -4.59
CA ARG A 208 12.92 -7.16 -4.66
C ARG A 208 13.85 -6.07 -4.13
N LYS A 209 13.50 -4.79 -4.31
CA LYS A 209 14.27 -3.65 -3.77
C LYS A 209 14.36 -3.71 -2.24
N LEU A 210 13.24 -3.95 -1.56
CA LEU A 210 13.19 -4.05 -0.10
C LEU A 210 13.94 -5.29 0.40
N LEU A 211 13.72 -6.45 -0.22
CA LEU A 211 14.39 -7.70 0.14
C LEU A 211 15.93 -7.58 0.04
N ARG A 212 16.43 -6.92 -1.01
CA ARG A 212 17.87 -6.64 -1.17
C ARG A 212 18.42 -5.71 -0.09
N LEU A 213 17.62 -4.76 0.39
CA LEU A 213 18.02 -3.85 1.45
C LEU A 213 18.09 -4.59 2.80
N MET A 214 17.04 -5.31 3.17
CA MET A 214 16.95 -6.02 4.46
C MET A 214 17.98 -7.16 4.56
N SER A 215 18.22 -7.91 3.47
CA SER A 215 19.24 -8.98 3.44
C SER A 215 20.69 -8.50 3.53
N ARG A 216 20.96 -7.21 3.27
CA ARG A 216 22.31 -6.63 3.46
C ARG A 216 22.57 -6.29 4.92
N GLN A 217 21.53 -5.94 5.69
CA GLN A 217 21.69 -5.60 7.11
C GLN A 217 21.86 -6.84 7.99
N SER A 218 21.16 -7.94 7.69
CA SER A 218 21.31 -9.20 8.42
C SER A 218 22.70 -9.85 8.30
N ARG A 219 23.55 -9.37 7.38
CA ARG A 219 24.94 -9.82 7.22
C ARG A 219 25.95 -8.98 8.02
N CYS A 220 25.53 -7.87 8.63
CA CYS A 220 26.39 -6.93 9.34
C CYS A 220 26.17 -6.91 10.86
N SER A 221 25.19 -7.69 11.34
CA SER A 221 24.87 -7.97 12.74
C SER A 221 25.39 -9.34 13.14
#